data_AF-A0A9Q9JAZ8-F1
#
_entry.id   AF-A0A9Q9JAZ8-F1
#
_cell.length_a   1.000
_cell.length_b   1.000
_cell.length_c   1.000
_cell.angle_alpha   90.00
_cell.angle_beta   90.00
_cell.angle_gamma   90.00
#
_symmetry.space_group_name_H-M   'P 1'
#
loop_
_entity.id
_entity.type
_entity.pdbx_description
1 polymer ?
#
loop_
_entity_poly.entity_id
_entity_poly.type
_entity_poly.pdbx_seq_one_letter_code
_entity_poly.pdbx_strand_id
1 'polypeptide(L)'
;MSFFNILNSFFRKDKNEIYLPNYFLNIPNEVLKFMYLKNGPKKNIDTYTDEPSAIDIKLPISENLHNLEKLSYYPSYETLKPNQRFYFLNWLVKRNRPKDIGYAFLYLYSLERRLYDGEYVKEVLLEINSLQKVIDNESFIHYSSTSIIYAISKYKLYSFFDTLDTSMFPDFFVLTKKIVYDGKLTASEIIDFSRVLGYKEKRYIDNYYDVFKAELLQVLEEKYHSSEFIFSGINNKIPSMNLMLANFSLPARDVHFPDIVNSDIGTELCSLLYLAHDRTKKRLRKNNSYRRINKTTKKEINVRTGYPVATQNSINNTKQALTDSTKNNTFDKNKALSIARSSVNKNGALNMLERYRFFLYDETFLKGELAYKYGDWDEAEKLWLTLVELSPTQVCEKLSIMYRKQKRYSDEVYILQNGIDLWKDSIFNVYNGSTEDLEVRLKKASTFYTKHTASDKSTGITIPNTKYDYQFVTTLISLATSYDE
;
A
#
# COMPACT_ATOMS: atom_id res chain seq x y z
N MET A 1 -46.50 39.83 -49.19
CA MET A 1 -45.26 40.07 -48.44
C MET A 1 -45.31 39.26 -47.16
N SER A 2 -44.51 38.20 -47.07
CA SER A 2 -44.39 37.39 -45.86
C SER A 2 -43.02 37.64 -45.25
N PHE A 3 -43.03 37.88 -43.94
CA PHE A 3 -41.91 38.13 -43.03
C PHE A 3 -40.75 37.11 -43.13
N PHE A 4 -40.96 35.99 -43.83
CA PHE A 4 -39.98 34.92 -44.05
C PHE A 4 -38.86 35.25 -45.05
N ASN A 5 -39.05 36.19 -45.97
CA ASN A 5 -38.02 36.51 -46.98
C ASN A 5 -37.00 37.56 -46.54
N ILE A 6 -37.20 38.21 -45.38
CA ILE A 6 -36.27 39.23 -44.86
C ILE A 6 -35.24 38.63 -43.89
N LEU A 7 -35.51 37.47 -43.27
CA LEU A 7 -34.50 36.79 -42.43
C LEU A 7 -33.42 36.07 -43.24
N ASN A 8 -33.72 35.63 -44.47
CA ASN A 8 -32.74 34.95 -45.33
C ASN A 8 -31.72 35.89 -45.98
N SER A 9 -31.91 37.22 -45.94
CA SER A 9 -30.93 38.18 -46.47
C SER A 9 -29.95 38.70 -45.41
N PHE A 10 -30.18 38.44 -44.12
CA PHE A 10 -29.27 38.84 -43.04
C PHE A 10 -28.14 37.83 -42.77
N PHE A 11 -28.21 36.63 -43.35
CA PHE A 11 -27.13 35.64 -43.34
C PHE A 11 -26.39 35.56 -44.68
N ARG A 12 -26.23 36.69 -45.38
CA ARG A 12 -25.19 36.80 -46.43
C ARG A 12 -23.83 36.87 -45.74
N LYS A 13 -23.29 35.68 -45.52
CA LYS A 13 -21.94 35.37 -45.05
C LYS A 13 -20.90 36.29 -45.70
N ASP A 14 -20.26 37.10 -44.88
CA ASP A 14 -18.87 37.46 -45.12
C ASP A 14 -18.01 36.21 -44.95
N LYS A 15 -17.19 35.95 -45.97
CA LYS A 15 -16.56 34.65 -46.24
C LYS A 15 -15.20 34.46 -45.56
N ASN A 16 -14.90 35.20 -44.48
CA ASN A 16 -13.55 35.23 -43.90
C ASN A 16 -13.44 34.98 -42.38
N GLU A 17 -14.50 34.54 -41.69
CA GLU A 17 -14.35 34.07 -40.30
C GLU A 17 -14.31 32.55 -40.25
N ILE A 18 -13.16 32.03 -39.82
CA ILE A 18 -12.88 30.61 -39.65
C ILE A 18 -13.75 30.10 -38.49
N TYR A 19 -14.81 29.34 -38.79
CA TYR A 19 -15.71 28.79 -37.78
C TYR A 19 -15.04 27.63 -37.03
N LEU A 20 -14.92 27.71 -35.70
CA LEU A 20 -14.80 26.50 -34.88
C LEU A 20 -16.05 25.63 -35.14
N PRO A 21 -15.93 24.29 -35.26
CA PRO A 21 -17.10 23.42 -35.42
C PRO A 21 -18.16 23.70 -34.34
N ASN A 22 -19.46 23.67 -34.68
CA ASN A 22 -20.55 24.07 -33.78
C ASN A 22 -20.49 23.46 -32.36
N TYR A 23 -19.90 22.28 -32.19
CA TYR A 23 -19.71 21.61 -30.89
C TYR A 23 -18.83 22.40 -29.91
N PHE A 24 -17.88 23.20 -30.41
CA PHE A 24 -17.01 24.03 -29.57
C PHE A 24 -17.70 25.31 -29.07
N LEU A 25 -18.78 25.75 -29.73
CA LEU A 25 -19.55 26.93 -29.32
C LEU A 25 -20.29 26.71 -28.00
N ASN A 26 -20.55 25.45 -27.64
CA ASN A 26 -21.28 25.10 -26.43
C ASN A 26 -20.37 24.90 -25.21
N ILE A 27 -19.04 24.84 -25.39
CA ILE A 27 -18.09 24.74 -24.28
C ILE A 27 -18.00 26.13 -23.63
N PRO A 28 -18.25 26.25 -22.31
CA PRO A 28 -18.17 27.54 -21.64
C PRO A 28 -16.78 28.18 -21.77
N ASN A 29 -16.72 29.52 -21.92
CA ASN A 29 -15.45 30.22 -22.15
C ASN A 29 -14.46 30.03 -20.99
N GLU A 30 -14.96 29.90 -19.77
CA GLU A 30 -14.18 29.61 -18.56
C GLU A 30 -13.55 28.22 -18.57
N VAL A 31 -14.08 27.28 -19.34
CA VAL A 31 -13.50 25.95 -19.57
C VAL A 31 -12.55 26.00 -20.76
N LEU A 32 -12.99 26.67 -21.85
CA LEU A 32 -12.26 26.73 -23.10
C LEU A 32 -10.88 27.40 -22.93
N LYS A 33 -10.76 28.39 -22.03
CA LYS A 33 -9.46 29.01 -21.70
C LYS A 33 -8.44 28.02 -21.15
N PHE A 34 -8.88 26.92 -20.54
CA PHE A 34 -7.98 25.88 -20.03
C PHE A 34 -7.51 24.91 -21.11
N MET A 35 -8.17 24.87 -22.27
CA MET A 35 -7.91 23.90 -23.34
C MET A 35 -6.80 24.34 -24.29
N TYR A 36 -6.14 23.36 -24.88
CA TYR A 36 -5.17 23.55 -25.95
C TYR A 36 -5.75 23.11 -27.31
N LEU A 37 -5.60 23.95 -28.33
CA LEU A 37 -6.10 23.74 -29.69
C LEU A 37 -4.92 23.75 -30.66
N LYS A 38 -4.71 22.64 -31.38
CA LYS A 38 -3.60 22.50 -32.36
C LYS A 38 -3.81 23.35 -33.63
N ASN A 39 -5.04 23.76 -33.89
CA ASN A 39 -5.45 24.46 -35.11
C ASN A 39 -6.76 25.24 -34.91
N GLY A 40 -7.14 26.01 -35.95
CA GLY A 40 -8.29 26.91 -35.93
C GLY A 40 -7.99 28.30 -35.38
N PRO A 41 -9.02 29.14 -35.21
CA PRO A 41 -8.86 30.55 -34.82
C PRO A 41 -8.32 30.73 -33.41
N LYS A 42 -8.58 29.77 -32.52
CA LYS A 42 -8.15 29.77 -31.12
C LYS A 42 -6.93 28.89 -30.89
N LYS A 43 -6.13 28.60 -31.94
CA LYS A 43 -4.88 27.84 -31.82
C LYS A 43 -3.98 28.50 -30.77
N ASN A 44 -3.52 27.70 -29.81
CA ASN A 44 -2.67 28.16 -28.71
C ASN A 44 -1.59 27.15 -28.33
N ILE A 45 -1.40 26.10 -29.13
CA ILE A 45 -0.29 25.16 -29.04
C ILE A 45 0.23 24.83 -30.43
N ASP A 46 1.52 24.52 -30.55
CA ASP A 46 2.06 24.04 -31.82
C ASP A 46 1.41 22.69 -32.16
N THR A 47 1.15 22.49 -33.44
CA THR A 47 0.56 21.24 -33.96
C THR A 47 1.47 20.04 -33.73
N TYR A 48 2.80 20.27 -33.64
CA TYR A 48 3.80 19.24 -33.39
C TYR A 48 4.14 19.05 -31.90
N THR A 49 3.58 19.86 -31.00
CA THR A 49 3.74 19.62 -29.56
C THR A 49 3.03 18.33 -29.19
N ASP A 50 3.78 17.42 -28.57
CA ASP A 50 3.23 16.21 -27.96
C ASP A 50 2.47 16.60 -26.70
N GLU A 51 1.16 16.88 -26.83
CA GLU A 51 0.28 17.20 -25.71
C GLU A 51 -0.99 16.34 -25.82
N PRO A 52 -1.20 15.36 -24.92
CA PRO A 52 -2.29 14.40 -25.06
C PRO A 52 -3.66 15.04 -24.98
N SER A 53 -3.84 16.14 -24.25
CA SER A 53 -5.10 16.86 -24.15
C SER A 53 -5.38 17.82 -25.31
N ALA A 54 -4.39 18.08 -26.17
CA ALA A 54 -4.52 19.07 -27.24
C ALA A 54 -5.54 18.62 -28.28
N ILE A 55 -6.54 19.47 -28.50
CA ILE A 55 -7.64 19.21 -29.40
C ILE A 55 -7.23 19.61 -30.82
N ASP A 56 -7.27 18.64 -31.72
CA ASP A 56 -7.19 18.87 -33.16
C ASP A 56 -8.60 18.92 -33.75
N ILE A 57 -9.04 20.12 -34.17
CA ILE A 57 -10.40 20.34 -34.68
C ILE A 57 -10.62 19.76 -36.08
N LYS A 58 -9.56 19.31 -36.76
CA LYS A 58 -9.63 18.65 -38.08
C LYS A 58 -9.93 17.16 -37.96
N LEU A 59 -9.78 16.57 -36.77
CA LEU A 59 -10.08 15.16 -36.56
C LEU A 59 -11.59 14.88 -36.63
N PRO A 60 -12.01 13.72 -37.17
CA PRO A 60 -13.42 13.39 -37.34
C PRO A 60 -14.14 13.25 -35.99
N ILE A 61 -15.38 13.73 -35.95
CA ILE A 61 -16.30 13.68 -34.80
C ILE A 61 -17.58 12.99 -35.27
N SER A 62 -18.16 12.12 -34.43
CA SER A 62 -19.42 11.43 -34.73
C SER A 62 -20.36 11.49 -33.53
N GLU A 63 -21.61 11.92 -33.75
CA GLU A 63 -22.62 11.96 -32.68
C GLU A 63 -23.14 10.58 -32.26
N ASN A 64 -22.71 9.53 -32.96
CA ASN A 64 -23.14 8.16 -32.69
C ASN A 64 -22.49 7.62 -31.41
N LEU A 65 -23.19 7.79 -30.29
CA LEU A 65 -22.78 7.29 -28.98
C LEU A 65 -23.11 5.80 -28.73
N HIS A 66 -23.61 5.07 -29.73
CA HIS A 66 -23.77 3.62 -29.60
C HIS A 66 -22.41 2.94 -29.44
N ASN A 67 -22.32 1.98 -28.53
CA ASN A 67 -21.10 1.22 -28.23
C ASN A 67 -19.89 2.10 -27.91
N LEU A 68 -20.06 3.10 -27.02
CA LEU A 68 -18.95 3.91 -26.53
C LEU A 68 -17.98 3.03 -25.71
N GLU A 69 -16.88 2.63 -26.34
CA GLU A 69 -15.85 1.80 -25.72
C GLU A 69 -15.07 2.56 -24.64
N LYS A 70 -14.53 1.79 -23.70
CA LYS A 70 -13.61 2.27 -22.67
C LYS A 70 -12.37 2.91 -23.30
N LEU A 71 -11.87 3.98 -22.69
CA LEU A 71 -10.61 4.60 -23.12
C LEU A 71 -9.40 3.73 -22.76
N SER A 72 -8.29 3.96 -23.45
CA SER A 72 -6.99 3.45 -23.06
C SER A 72 -6.58 3.99 -21.68
N TYR A 73 -5.65 3.30 -21.02
CA TYR A 73 -5.18 3.69 -19.69
C TYR A 73 -4.50 5.07 -19.66
N TYR A 74 -3.79 5.42 -20.74
CA TYR A 74 -3.25 6.77 -20.99
C TYR A 74 -3.90 7.35 -22.25
N PRO A 75 -5.07 8.02 -22.13
CA PRO A 75 -5.79 8.52 -23.29
C PRO A 75 -5.11 9.75 -23.89
N SER A 76 -5.22 9.91 -25.20
CA SER A 76 -4.90 11.17 -25.89
C SER A 76 -6.04 11.54 -26.84
N TYR A 77 -6.33 12.83 -26.99
CA TYR A 77 -7.40 13.32 -27.86
C TYR A 77 -7.23 12.83 -29.31
N GLU A 78 -5.98 12.78 -29.75
CA GLU A 78 -5.61 12.34 -31.10
C GLU A 78 -6.00 10.89 -31.36
N THR A 79 -5.84 10.01 -30.37
CA THR A 79 -6.15 8.57 -30.49
C THR A 79 -7.61 8.21 -30.24
N LEU A 80 -8.42 9.15 -29.73
CA LEU A 80 -9.85 8.92 -29.51
C LEU A 80 -10.58 8.58 -30.82
N LYS A 81 -11.55 7.66 -30.76
CA LYS A 81 -12.48 7.41 -31.87
C LYS A 81 -13.40 8.64 -32.10
N PRO A 82 -13.99 8.82 -33.29
CA PRO A 82 -14.85 9.96 -33.57
C PRO A 82 -16.00 10.19 -32.58
N ASN A 83 -16.62 9.11 -32.10
CA ASN A 83 -17.67 9.16 -31.08
C ASN A 83 -17.15 9.48 -29.67
N GLN A 84 -15.93 9.04 -29.34
CA GLN A 84 -15.26 9.38 -28.08
C GLN A 84 -14.88 10.87 -28.05
N ARG A 85 -14.45 11.46 -29.18
CA ARG A 85 -14.21 12.92 -29.27
C ARG A 85 -15.50 13.70 -29.06
N PHE A 86 -16.60 13.28 -29.71
CA PHE A 86 -17.92 13.89 -29.48
C PHE A 86 -18.34 13.81 -28.02
N TYR A 87 -18.19 12.64 -27.39
CA TYR A 87 -18.51 12.47 -25.97
C TYR A 87 -17.67 13.40 -25.10
N PHE A 88 -16.35 13.46 -25.31
CA PHE A 88 -15.44 14.30 -24.53
C PHE A 88 -15.84 15.79 -24.62
N LEU A 89 -16.05 16.31 -25.84
CA LEU A 89 -16.43 17.71 -26.04
C LEU A 89 -17.77 18.05 -25.38
N ASN A 90 -18.76 17.15 -25.44
CA ASN A 90 -20.03 17.34 -24.72
C ASN A 90 -19.88 17.23 -23.21
N TRP A 91 -19.02 16.34 -22.73
CA TRP A 91 -18.74 16.18 -21.32
C TRP A 91 -18.09 17.44 -20.74
N LEU A 92 -17.20 18.12 -21.48
CA LEU A 92 -16.58 19.40 -21.06
C LEU A 92 -17.59 20.50 -20.76
N VAL A 93 -18.81 20.45 -21.33
CA VAL A 93 -19.88 21.42 -21.04
C VAL A 93 -20.37 21.27 -19.60
N LYS A 94 -20.56 20.02 -19.15
CA LYS A 94 -21.19 19.69 -17.86
C LYS A 94 -20.21 19.32 -16.75
N ARG A 95 -19.07 18.71 -17.11
CA ARG A 95 -17.99 18.21 -16.22
C ARG A 95 -18.51 17.43 -15.01
N ASN A 96 -19.59 16.68 -15.23
CA ASN A 96 -20.18 15.79 -14.24
C ASN A 96 -19.47 14.44 -14.20
N ARG A 97 -19.96 13.46 -13.41
CA ARG A 97 -19.36 12.11 -13.36
C ARG A 97 -19.31 11.50 -14.78
N PRO A 98 -18.11 11.24 -15.35
CA PRO A 98 -18.00 10.72 -16.70
C PRO A 98 -18.36 9.23 -16.75
N LYS A 99 -18.80 8.73 -17.92
CA LYS A 99 -18.96 7.28 -18.18
C LYS A 99 -17.65 6.51 -18.05
N ASP A 100 -16.54 7.15 -18.41
CA ASP A 100 -15.19 6.62 -18.27
C ASP A 100 -14.29 7.69 -17.64
N ILE A 101 -13.54 7.32 -16.61
CA ILE A 101 -12.66 8.23 -15.89
C ILE A 101 -11.54 8.82 -16.77
N GLY A 102 -11.16 8.12 -17.86
CA GLY A 102 -10.15 8.61 -18.80
C GLY A 102 -10.49 9.97 -19.41
N TYR A 103 -11.77 10.33 -19.55
CA TYR A 103 -12.17 11.66 -20.02
C TYR A 103 -11.81 12.76 -19.00
N ALA A 104 -11.93 12.47 -17.71
CA ALA A 104 -11.52 13.40 -16.67
C ALA A 104 -9.99 13.52 -16.60
N PHE A 105 -9.25 12.41 -16.78
CA PHE A 105 -7.80 12.46 -16.89
C PHE A 105 -7.33 13.26 -18.09
N LEU A 106 -7.98 13.11 -19.25
CA LEU A 106 -7.67 13.90 -20.44
C LEU A 106 -7.86 15.40 -20.21
N TYR A 107 -8.88 15.79 -19.43
CA TYR A 107 -9.08 17.18 -19.03
C TYR A 107 -8.04 17.63 -17.99
N LEU A 108 -7.74 16.78 -17.00
CA LEU A 108 -6.69 17.04 -16.00
C LEU A 108 -5.33 17.27 -16.66
N TYR A 109 -5.01 16.57 -17.75
CA TYR A 109 -3.77 16.81 -18.50
C TYR A 109 -3.65 18.25 -18.99
N SER A 110 -4.74 18.81 -19.52
CA SER A 110 -4.78 20.20 -19.96
C SER A 110 -4.63 21.18 -18.80
N LEU A 111 -5.28 20.89 -17.67
CA LEU A 111 -5.19 21.69 -16.45
C LEU A 111 -3.75 21.67 -15.90
N GLU A 112 -3.11 20.50 -15.85
CA GLU A 112 -1.72 20.36 -15.41
C GLU A 112 -0.74 21.09 -16.33
N ARG A 113 -0.97 21.11 -17.64
CA ARG A 113 -0.14 21.92 -18.56
C ARG A 113 -0.32 23.42 -18.31
N ARG A 114 -1.53 23.91 -18.03
CA ARG A 114 -1.74 25.30 -17.59
C ARG A 114 -1.00 25.62 -16.30
N LEU A 115 -1.07 24.73 -15.31
CA LEU A 115 -0.28 24.85 -14.08
C LEU A 115 1.23 24.79 -14.35
N TYR A 116 1.68 23.99 -15.31
CA TYR A 116 3.09 23.91 -15.68
C TYR A 116 3.58 25.22 -16.33
N ASP A 117 2.78 25.77 -17.25
CA ASP A 117 3.07 27.01 -17.98
C ASP A 117 2.88 28.27 -17.11
N GLY A 118 2.23 28.14 -15.94
CA GLY A 118 1.98 29.24 -15.00
C GLY A 118 0.80 30.12 -15.40
N GLU A 119 -0.15 29.57 -16.17
CA GLU A 119 -1.31 30.28 -16.68
C GLU A 119 -2.57 29.94 -15.90
N TYR A 120 -3.38 30.97 -15.57
CA TYR A 120 -4.65 30.83 -14.86
C TYR A 120 -4.56 29.99 -13.57
N VAL A 121 -3.42 30.04 -12.88
CA VAL A 121 -3.07 29.09 -11.81
C VAL A 121 -4.17 28.96 -10.76
N LYS A 122 -4.70 30.08 -10.25
CA LYS A 122 -5.73 30.06 -9.20
C LYS A 122 -7.05 29.52 -9.73
N GLU A 123 -7.45 29.88 -10.94
CA GLU A 123 -8.68 29.39 -11.54
C GLU A 123 -8.61 27.91 -11.88
N VAL A 124 -7.45 27.42 -12.32
CA VAL A 124 -7.22 25.99 -12.54
C VAL A 124 -7.28 25.23 -11.22
N LEU A 125 -6.69 25.76 -10.14
CA LEU A 125 -6.80 25.16 -8.81
C LEU A 125 -8.25 25.04 -8.34
N LEU A 126 -9.07 26.07 -8.55
CA LEU A 126 -10.51 26.03 -8.23
C LEU A 126 -11.27 25.03 -9.10
N GLU A 127 -10.96 24.96 -10.40
CA GLU A 127 -11.56 23.98 -11.31
C GLU A 127 -11.24 22.55 -10.85
N ILE A 128 -9.96 22.24 -10.58
CA ILE A 128 -9.55 20.92 -10.07
C ILE A 128 -10.28 20.60 -8.76
N ASN A 129 -10.35 21.54 -7.82
CA ASN A 129 -11.03 21.31 -6.55
C ASN A 129 -12.55 21.12 -6.71
N SER A 130 -13.17 21.76 -7.72
CA SER A 130 -14.57 21.52 -8.06
C SER A 130 -14.79 20.12 -8.66
N LEU A 131 -13.89 19.65 -9.53
CA LEU A 131 -13.97 18.33 -10.15
C LEU A 131 -13.87 17.22 -9.09
N GLN A 132 -13.00 17.38 -8.08
CA GLN A 132 -12.86 16.41 -6.98
C GLN A 132 -14.17 16.17 -6.22
N LYS A 133 -15.09 17.15 -6.19
CA LYS A 133 -16.39 17.02 -5.52
C LYS A 133 -17.40 16.19 -6.30
N VAL A 134 -17.19 16.07 -7.62
CA VAL A 134 -18.13 15.41 -8.54
C VAL A 134 -17.58 14.06 -9.03
N ILE A 135 -16.27 13.92 -9.06
CA ILE A 135 -15.56 12.75 -9.56
C ILE A 135 -15.06 11.91 -8.39
N ASP A 136 -15.88 10.93 -8.03
CA ASP A 136 -15.58 9.92 -7.02
C ASP A 136 -14.76 8.78 -7.63
N ASN A 137 -13.43 8.97 -7.63
CA ASN A 137 -12.44 7.98 -8.06
C ASN A 137 -11.09 8.21 -7.37
N GLU A 138 -10.59 7.21 -6.63
CA GLU A 138 -9.36 7.33 -5.82
C GLU A 138 -8.13 7.77 -6.63
N SER A 139 -7.92 7.20 -7.82
CA SER A 139 -6.77 7.57 -8.66
C SER A 139 -6.88 9.02 -9.15
N PHE A 140 -8.05 9.43 -9.63
CA PHE A 140 -8.27 10.81 -10.05
C PHE A 140 -8.05 11.79 -8.90
N ILE A 141 -8.59 11.50 -7.72
CA ILE A 141 -8.40 12.27 -6.50
C ILE A 141 -6.91 12.37 -6.13
N HIS A 142 -6.16 11.28 -6.21
CA HIS A 142 -4.72 11.28 -5.94
C HIS A 142 -3.95 12.20 -6.89
N TYR A 143 -4.12 12.02 -8.21
CA TYR A 143 -3.40 12.82 -9.20
C TYR A 143 -3.81 14.30 -9.16
N SER A 144 -5.10 14.60 -9.08
CA SER A 144 -5.58 15.98 -8.97
C SER A 144 -5.10 16.70 -7.70
N SER A 145 -5.01 15.98 -6.56
CA SER A 145 -4.43 16.53 -5.34
C SER A 145 -2.93 16.81 -5.50
N THR A 146 -2.20 15.92 -6.19
CA THR A 146 -0.80 16.15 -6.57
C THR A 146 -0.65 17.40 -7.45
N SER A 147 -1.54 17.63 -8.42
CA SER A 147 -1.53 18.84 -9.26
C SER A 147 -1.73 20.11 -8.43
N ILE A 148 -2.65 20.09 -7.45
CA ILE A 148 -2.86 21.22 -6.54
C ILE A 148 -1.57 21.50 -5.75
N ILE A 149 -0.98 20.47 -5.15
CA ILE A 149 0.23 20.59 -4.32
C ILE A 149 1.43 21.09 -5.12
N TYR A 150 1.60 20.58 -6.33
CA TYR A 150 2.59 21.06 -7.29
C TYR A 150 2.49 22.57 -7.47
N ALA A 151 1.29 23.06 -7.78
CA ALA A 151 1.07 24.48 -8.03
C ALA A 151 1.20 25.34 -6.76
N ILE A 152 0.66 24.89 -5.61
CA ILE A 152 0.81 25.59 -4.33
C ILE A 152 2.29 25.77 -3.98
N SER A 153 3.09 24.70 -4.14
CA SER A 153 4.52 24.71 -3.83
C SER A 153 5.32 25.55 -4.83
N LYS A 154 5.11 25.33 -6.14
CA LYS A 154 5.84 26.01 -7.21
C LYS A 154 5.60 27.51 -7.21
N TYR A 155 4.35 27.94 -7.02
CA TYR A 155 3.95 29.35 -7.06
C TYR A 155 3.84 30.00 -5.68
N LYS A 156 4.21 29.28 -4.60
CA LYS A 156 4.19 29.76 -3.21
C LYS A 156 2.82 30.31 -2.78
N LEU A 157 1.74 29.63 -3.19
CA LEU A 157 0.35 30.07 -2.97
C LEU A 157 -0.25 29.56 -1.65
N TYR A 158 0.53 29.53 -0.57
CA TYR A 158 0.13 28.89 0.69
C TYR A 158 -1.16 29.46 1.29
N SER A 159 -1.33 30.78 1.30
CA SER A 159 -2.57 31.41 1.80
C SER A 159 -3.80 31.10 0.94
N PHE A 160 -3.60 30.82 -0.34
CA PHE A 160 -4.69 30.40 -1.22
C PHE A 160 -5.09 28.95 -0.96
N PHE A 161 -4.15 28.10 -0.51
CA PHE A 161 -4.43 26.70 -0.21
C PHE A 161 -5.53 26.54 0.84
N ASP A 162 -5.64 27.47 1.79
CA ASP A 162 -6.67 27.47 2.83
C ASP A 162 -8.08 27.76 2.31
N THR A 163 -8.21 28.27 1.09
CA THR A 163 -9.51 28.47 0.43
C THR A 163 -10.04 27.22 -0.26
N LEU A 164 -9.21 26.20 -0.43
CA LEU A 164 -9.56 24.96 -1.11
C LEU A 164 -10.16 23.95 -0.12
N ASP A 165 -11.12 23.18 -0.61
CA ASP A 165 -11.70 22.08 0.15
C ASP A 165 -10.78 20.85 0.07
N THR A 166 -10.11 20.54 1.18
CA THR A 166 -9.17 19.39 1.25
C THR A 166 -9.82 18.10 1.74
N SER A 167 -11.16 18.04 1.88
CA SER A 167 -11.86 16.85 2.39
C SER A 167 -11.67 15.60 1.53
N MET A 168 -11.45 15.79 0.23
CA MET A 168 -11.20 14.71 -0.72
C MET A 168 -9.72 14.30 -0.78
N PHE A 169 -8.81 15.04 -0.15
CA PHE A 169 -7.38 14.77 -0.30
C PHE A 169 -7.00 13.47 0.42
N PRO A 170 -6.06 12.69 -0.14
CA PRO A 170 -5.43 11.60 0.59
C PRO A 170 -4.88 12.08 1.94
N ASP A 171 -5.13 11.32 3.00
CA ASP A 171 -4.76 11.65 4.39
C ASP A 171 -3.29 12.08 4.56
N PHE A 172 -2.34 11.45 3.84
CA PHE A 172 -0.92 11.81 3.94
C PHE A 172 -0.64 13.24 3.46
N PHE A 173 -1.40 13.74 2.49
CA PHE A 173 -1.30 15.13 2.04
C PHE A 173 -1.84 16.10 3.09
N VAL A 174 -2.99 15.78 3.69
CA VAL A 174 -3.59 16.62 4.72
C VAL A 174 -2.70 16.68 5.96
N LEU A 175 -2.11 15.54 6.35
CA LEU A 175 -1.11 15.48 7.43
C LEU A 175 0.10 16.37 7.12
N THR A 176 0.70 16.23 5.93
CA THR A 176 1.84 17.07 5.55
C THR A 176 1.45 18.55 5.52
N LYS A 177 0.24 18.91 5.05
CA LYS A 177 -0.25 20.29 5.12
C LYS A 177 -0.21 20.82 6.56
N LYS A 178 -0.83 20.07 7.47
CA LYS A 178 -0.96 20.43 8.89
C LYS A 178 0.39 20.61 9.57
N ILE A 179 1.35 19.75 9.26
CA ILE A 179 2.69 19.82 9.86
C ILE A 179 3.56 20.90 9.22
N VAL A 180 3.66 20.92 7.89
CA VAL A 180 4.61 21.79 7.17
C VAL A 180 4.10 23.23 7.11
N TYR A 181 2.79 23.44 7.00
CA TYR A 181 2.22 24.78 6.84
C TYR A 181 1.53 25.28 8.11
N ASP A 182 0.72 24.46 8.79
CA ASP A 182 0.00 24.92 9.99
C ASP A 182 0.87 24.82 11.27
N GLY A 183 1.92 23.98 11.24
CA GLY A 183 2.89 23.82 12.33
C GLY A 183 2.34 23.12 13.58
N LYS A 184 1.12 22.58 13.54
CA LYS A 184 0.47 22.01 14.73
C LYS A 184 -0.59 20.96 14.40
N LEU A 185 -0.84 20.09 15.38
CA LEU A 185 -1.91 19.09 15.34
C LEU A 185 -2.61 18.97 16.69
N THR A 186 -3.94 18.95 16.68
CA THR A 186 -4.75 18.62 17.85
C THR A 186 -4.74 17.12 18.14
N ALA A 187 -5.07 16.73 19.38
CA ALA A 187 -5.21 15.31 19.74
C ALA A 187 -6.21 14.55 18.83
N SER A 188 -7.31 15.19 18.41
CA SER A 188 -8.27 14.56 17.50
C SER A 188 -7.66 14.32 16.12
N GLU A 189 -6.97 15.31 15.54
CA GLU A 189 -6.32 15.14 14.23
C GLU A 189 -5.23 14.06 14.26
N ILE A 190 -4.44 13.96 15.33
CA ILE A 190 -3.45 12.88 15.50
C ILE A 190 -4.14 11.51 15.51
N ILE A 191 -5.31 11.40 16.17
CA ILE A 191 -6.11 10.17 16.17
C ILE A 191 -6.66 9.87 14.79
N ASP A 192 -7.15 10.88 14.06
CA ASP A 192 -7.70 10.71 12.71
C ASP A 192 -6.62 10.21 11.74
N PHE A 193 -5.39 10.74 11.83
CA PHE A 193 -4.25 10.30 11.03
C PHE A 193 -3.60 8.99 11.48
N SER A 194 -4.08 8.36 12.55
CA SER A 194 -3.43 7.17 13.14
C SER A 194 -3.22 6.02 12.15
N ARG A 195 -4.12 5.83 11.16
CA ARG A 195 -3.95 4.79 10.14
C ARG A 195 -2.73 5.08 9.25
N VAL A 196 -2.61 6.31 8.77
CA VAL A 196 -1.51 6.74 7.91
C VAL A 196 -0.19 6.76 8.66
N LEU A 197 -0.21 7.14 9.94
CA LEU A 197 0.96 7.10 10.83
C LEU A 197 1.43 5.67 11.19
N GLY A 198 0.81 4.62 10.64
CA GLY A 198 1.21 3.23 10.88
C GLY A 198 0.78 2.66 12.23
N TYR A 199 -0.13 3.33 12.96
CA TYR A 199 -0.67 2.83 14.22
C TYR A 199 -1.66 1.68 13.98
N LYS A 200 -1.38 0.51 14.56
CA LYS A 200 -2.11 -0.74 14.31
C LYS A 200 -3.17 -1.07 15.36
N GLU A 201 -3.09 -0.49 16.55
CA GLU A 201 -3.85 -0.92 17.73
C GLU A 201 -5.18 -0.16 17.94
N LYS A 202 -6.08 -0.23 16.94
CA LYS A 202 -7.31 0.58 16.90
C LYS A 202 -8.33 0.32 18.00
N ARG A 203 -8.23 -0.80 18.71
CA ARG A 203 -9.22 -1.25 19.69
C ARG A 203 -9.66 -0.17 20.69
N TYR A 204 -8.72 0.60 21.25
CA TYR A 204 -9.07 1.61 22.26
C TYR A 204 -9.61 2.89 21.65
N ILE A 205 -9.17 3.27 20.45
CA ILE A 205 -9.76 4.37 19.69
C ILE A 205 -11.22 4.02 19.38
N ASP A 206 -11.48 2.83 18.84
CA ASP A 206 -12.81 2.42 18.37
C ASP A 206 -13.85 2.28 19.50
N ASN A 207 -13.42 1.82 20.68
CA ASN A 207 -14.34 1.48 21.78
C ASN A 207 -14.32 2.48 22.94
N TYR A 208 -13.29 3.33 23.03
CA TYR A 208 -13.05 4.24 24.16
C TYR A 208 -12.46 5.57 23.68
N TYR A 209 -12.95 6.11 22.56
CA TYR A 209 -12.42 7.32 21.92
C TYR A 209 -12.20 8.48 22.89
N ASP A 210 -13.21 8.83 23.69
CA ASP A 210 -13.11 9.98 24.62
C ASP A 210 -12.04 9.77 25.69
N VAL A 211 -11.91 8.55 26.21
CA VAL A 211 -10.87 8.20 27.18
C VAL A 211 -9.50 8.27 26.50
N PHE A 212 -9.37 7.69 25.31
CA PHE A 212 -8.12 7.70 24.55
C PHE A 212 -7.67 9.13 24.21
N LYS A 213 -8.60 9.97 23.74
CA LYS A 213 -8.36 11.38 23.46
C LYS A 213 -7.94 12.14 24.71
N ALA A 214 -8.59 11.91 25.85
CA ALA A 214 -8.21 12.53 27.11
C ALA A 214 -6.80 12.13 27.57
N GLU A 215 -6.43 10.86 27.43
CA GLU A 215 -5.06 10.40 27.74
C GLU A 215 -4.03 10.98 26.77
N LEU A 216 -4.36 11.09 25.48
CA LEU A 216 -3.48 11.72 24.49
C LEU A 216 -3.27 13.21 24.80
N LEU A 217 -4.32 13.94 25.18
CA LEU A 217 -4.21 15.34 25.62
C LEU A 217 -3.25 15.47 26.82
N GLN A 218 -3.33 14.58 27.81
CA GLN A 218 -2.39 14.60 28.94
C GLN A 218 -0.95 14.32 28.48
N VAL A 219 -0.74 13.38 27.56
CA VAL A 219 0.59 13.11 27.00
C VAL A 219 1.15 14.33 26.27
N LEU A 220 0.31 15.05 25.51
CA LEU A 220 0.72 16.27 24.82
C LEU A 220 1.10 17.38 25.81
N GLU A 221 0.26 17.64 26.81
CA GLU A 221 0.52 18.65 27.84
C GLU A 221 1.81 18.37 28.63
N GLU A 222 2.07 17.10 28.97
CA GLU A 222 3.28 16.72 29.68
C GLU A 222 4.55 16.87 28.83
N LYS A 223 4.47 16.54 27.53
CA LYS A 223 5.66 16.50 26.65
C LYS A 223 5.95 17.84 25.97
N TYR A 224 4.92 18.59 25.61
CA TYR A 224 5.02 19.82 24.84
C TYR A 224 4.53 21.06 25.58
N HIS A 225 4.03 20.92 26.82
CA HIS A 225 3.41 22.02 27.58
C HIS A 225 2.27 22.71 26.80
N SER A 226 1.55 21.90 26.01
CA SER A 226 0.49 22.33 25.12
C SER A 226 -0.51 21.20 24.87
N SER A 227 -1.79 21.55 24.71
CA SER A 227 -2.85 20.62 24.29
C SER A 227 -2.77 20.18 22.82
N GLU A 228 -1.86 20.81 22.05
CA GLU A 228 -1.57 20.52 20.65
C GLU A 228 -0.12 20.04 20.51
N PHE A 229 0.12 19.13 19.58
CA PHE A 229 1.48 18.88 19.09
C PHE A 229 1.95 20.12 18.35
N ILE A 230 3.09 20.70 18.76
CA ILE A 230 3.69 21.86 18.11
C ILE A 230 4.95 21.41 17.38
N PHE A 231 4.97 21.61 16.07
CA PHE A 231 6.16 21.39 15.27
C PHE A 231 7.09 22.60 15.40
N SER A 232 8.22 22.44 16.10
CA SER A 232 9.19 23.52 16.33
C SER A 232 10.20 23.72 15.19
N GLY A 233 10.07 22.97 14.09
CA GLY A 233 10.67 23.31 12.79
C GLY A 233 12.18 23.17 12.64
N ILE A 234 12.93 22.62 13.61
CA ILE A 234 14.40 22.79 13.60
C ILE A 234 15.11 21.44 13.70
N ASN A 235 15.81 21.07 12.61
CA ASN A 235 16.88 20.05 12.45
C ASN A 235 16.57 18.69 11.81
N ASN A 236 15.32 18.25 11.63
CA ASN A 236 15.09 16.95 10.99
C ASN A 236 15.01 17.08 9.46
N LYS A 237 15.90 16.38 8.74
CA LYS A 237 15.84 16.25 7.29
C LYS A 237 14.61 15.42 6.92
N ILE A 238 13.49 16.09 6.66
CA ILE A 238 12.25 15.41 6.25
C ILE A 238 12.53 14.69 4.92
N PRO A 239 12.34 13.36 4.84
CA PRO A 239 12.49 12.64 3.59
C PRO A 239 11.50 13.16 2.55
N SER A 240 11.86 13.03 1.28
CA SER A 240 10.98 13.41 0.17
C SER A 240 10.42 12.15 -0.47
N MET A 241 9.12 12.12 -0.72
CA MET A 241 8.50 11.16 -1.63
C MET A 241 8.40 11.77 -3.02
N ASN A 242 8.55 10.93 -4.04
CA ASN A 242 8.35 11.35 -5.43
C ASN A 242 6.90 11.11 -5.83
N LEU A 243 6.20 12.18 -6.19
CA LEU A 243 4.88 12.16 -6.78
C LEU A 243 4.99 12.56 -8.25
N MET A 244 3.92 12.33 -9.02
CA MET A 244 3.96 12.58 -10.45
C MET A 244 2.66 13.23 -10.92
N LEU A 245 2.77 14.29 -11.72
CA LEU A 245 1.64 14.82 -12.48
C LEU A 245 1.14 13.75 -13.48
N ALA A 246 -0.17 13.74 -13.72
CA ALA A 246 -0.79 12.73 -14.57
C ALA A 246 -0.41 12.91 -16.05
N ASN A 247 -0.21 14.16 -16.48
CA ASN A 247 0.14 14.52 -17.85
C ASN A 247 1.57 14.06 -18.15
N PHE A 248 1.66 13.04 -18.99
CA PHE A 248 2.92 12.42 -19.37
C PHE A 248 3.74 13.21 -20.40
N SER A 249 3.17 14.26 -21.02
CA SER A 249 3.92 15.14 -21.93
C SER A 249 4.83 16.14 -21.21
N LEU A 250 4.61 16.37 -19.91
CA LEU A 250 5.30 17.43 -19.20
C LEU A 250 6.78 17.05 -18.96
N PRO A 251 7.75 17.90 -19.37
CA PRO A 251 9.18 17.59 -19.22
C PRO A 251 9.64 17.40 -17.78
N ALA A 252 9.01 18.06 -16.81
CA ALA A 252 9.32 17.98 -15.39
C ALA A 252 8.03 17.73 -14.60
N ARG A 253 7.54 16.49 -14.67
CA ARG A 253 6.30 16.06 -14.00
C ARG A 253 6.50 15.47 -12.61
N ASP A 254 7.75 15.21 -12.22
CA ASP A 254 8.10 14.77 -10.86
C ASP A 254 7.86 15.91 -9.86
N VAL A 255 7.23 15.57 -8.75
CA VAL A 255 6.87 16.49 -7.68
C VAL A 255 7.46 15.95 -6.39
N HIS A 256 8.53 16.58 -5.90
CA HIS A 256 9.12 16.25 -4.62
C HIS A 256 8.24 16.78 -3.48
N PHE A 257 7.77 15.86 -2.64
CA PHE A 257 6.83 16.17 -1.57
C PHE A 257 7.35 15.71 -0.21
N PRO A 258 7.24 16.53 0.86
CA PRO A 258 7.67 16.12 2.18
C PRO A 258 6.90 14.89 2.69
N ASP A 259 7.64 13.84 3.01
CA ASP A 259 7.11 12.58 3.53
C ASP A 259 7.15 12.59 5.07
N ILE A 260 6.14 13.23 5.66
CA ILE A 260 5.99 13.29 7.12
C ILE A 260 5.81 11.89 7.71
N VAL A 261 5.11 11.00 7.00
CA VAL A 261 4.77 9.66 7.48
C VAL A 261 6.02 8.83 7.74
N ASN A 262 6.96 8.84 6.80
CA ASN A 262 8.22 8.09 6.90
C ASN A 262 9.37 8.89 7.54
N SER A 263 9.05 9.99 8.24
CA SER A 263 10.02 10.82 8.95
C SER A 263 10.07 10.52 10.45
N ASP A 264 11.03 11.13 11.14
CA ASP A 264 11.07 11.14 12.61
C ASP A 264 9.80 11.75 13.23
N ILE A 265 9.16 12.70 12.54
CA ILE A 265 7.90 13.32 12.97
C ILE A 265 6.78 12.27 12.94
N GLY A 266 6.68 11.50 11.85
CA GLY A 266 5.70 10.41 11.75
C GLY A 266 5.91 9.36 12.84
N THR A 267 7.17 9.01 13.11
CA THR A 267 7.56 8.11 14.20
C THR A 267 7.17 8.65 15.57
N GLU A 268 7.39 9.94 15.80
CA GLU A 268 7.03 10.63 17.04
C GLU A 268 5.51 10.65 17.24
N LEU A 269 4.74 11.07 16.24
CA LEU A 269 3.28 11.08 16.28
C LEU A 269 2.71 9.68 16.53
N CYS A 270 3.27 8.66 15.89
CA CYS A 270 2.88 7.27 16.13
C CYS A 270 3.22 6.82 17.57
N SER A 271 4.35 7.26 18.10
CA SER A 271 4.74 6.97 19.50
C SER A 271 3.79 7.62 20.51
N LEU A 272 3.28 8.83 20.24
CA LEU A 272 2.25 9.47 21.08
C LEU A 272 0.97 8.63 21.14
N LEU A 273 0.55 8.03 20.01
CA LEU A 273 -0.60 7.12 19.97
C LEU A 273 -0.38 5.84 20.81
N TYR A 274 0.84 5.28 20.81
CA TYR A 274 1.17 4.14 21.68
C TYR A 274 1.25 4.51 23.17
N LEU A 275 1.74 5.71 23.51
CA LEU A 275 1.71 6.20 24.89
C LEU A 275 0.27 6.37 25.40
N ALA A 276 -0.59 7.02 24.61
CA ALA A 276 -2.01 7.17 24.92
C ALA A 276 -2.72 5.82 25.03
N HIS A 277 -2.38 4.85 24.17
CA HIS A 277 -2.87 3.48 24.26
C HIS A 277 -2.56 2.85 25.62
N ASP A 278 -1.31 2.89 26.06
CA ASP A 278 -0.89 2.24 27.30
C ASP A 278 -1.50 2.90 28.53
N ARG A 279 -1.65 4.22 28.53
CA ARG A 279 -2.36 4.94 29.59
C ARG A 279 -3.84 4.61 29.62
N THR A 280 -4.50 4.61 28.47
CA THR A 280 -5.92 4.22 28.33
C THR A 280 -6.15 2.82 28.89
N LYS A 281 -5.30 1.86 28.49
CA LYS A 281 -5.32 0.49 28.99
C LYS A 281 -5.14 0.41 30.50
N LYS A 282 -4.20 1.17 31.08
CA LYS A 282 -3.98 1.23 32.54
C LYS A 282 -5.20 1.82 33.26
N ARG A 283 -5.75 2.94 32.77
CA ARG A 283 -6.93 3.61 33.34
C ARG A 283 -8.18 2.72 33.32
N LEU A 284 -8.46 2.08 32.19
CA LEU A 284 -9.61 1.18 32.06
C LEU A 284 -9.48 -0.07 32.94
N ARG A 285 -8.27 -0.58 33.16
CA ARG A 285 -8.01 -1.66 34.12
C ARG A 285 -8.23 -1.22 35.56
N LYS A 286 -7.74 -0.03 35.94
CA LYS A 286 -7.91 0.51 37.31
C LYS A 286 -9.38 0.74 37.65
N ASN A 287 -10.16 1.21 36.68
CA ASN A 287 -11.56 1.57 36.89
C ASN A 287 -12.55 0.40 36.68
N ASN A 288 -12.06 -0.83 36.46
CA ASN A 288 -12.86 -2.00 36.06
C ASN A 288 -13.82 -1.76 34.87
N SER A 289 -13.64 -0.67 34.14
CA SER A 289 -14.45 -0.26 32.99
C SER A 289 -13.95 -0.85 31.67
N TYR A 290 -12.84 -1.59 31.72
CA TYR A 290 -12.38 -2.41 30.60
C TYR A 290 -13.38 -3.55 30.34
N ARG A 291 -14.35 -3.32 29.44
CA ARG A 291 -15.06 -4.41 28.80
C ARG A 291 -14.06 -5.15 27.93
N ARG A 292 -13.61 -6.30 28.42
CA ARG A 292 -12.97 -7.31 27.59
C ARG A 292 -14.04 -7.77 26.60
N ILE A 293 -14.20 -7.07 25.47
CA ILE A 293 -14.93 -7.56 24.31
C ILE A 293 -14.09 -8.72 23.78
N ASN A 294 -14.14 -9.84 24.49
CA ASN A 294 -13.89 -11.11 23.87
C ASN A 294 -15.06 -11.26 22.89
N LYS A 295 -14.85 -10.87 21.62
CA LYS A 295 -15.61 -11.52 20.55
C LYS A 295 -15.26 -13.00 20.71
N THR A 296 -16.08 -13.70 21.49
CA THR A 296 -16.12 -15.16 21.56
C THR A 296 -16.80 -15.56 20.27
N THR A 297 -16.09 -15.36 19.15
CA THR A 297 -16.44 -16.08 17.94
C THR A 297 -16.27 -17.53 18.32
N LYS A 298 -17.39 -18.26 18.39
CA LYS A 298 -17.37 -19.70 18.63
C LYS A 298 -16.44 -20.29 17.57
N LYS A 299 -15.25 -20.73 17.98
CA LYS A 299 -14.30 -21.32 17.05
C LYS A 299 -14.94 -22.59 16.53
N GLU A 300 -15.06 -22.68 15.23
CA GLU A 300 -15.42 -23.94 14.59
C GLU A 300 -14.40 -25.00 15.02
N ILE A 301 -14.89 -26.20 15.34
CA ILE A 301 -14.06 -27.30 15.82
C ILE A 301 -14.11 -28.38 14.75
N ASN A 302 -12.95 -28.89 14.37
CA ASN A 302 -12.86 -30.04 13.49
C ASN A 302 -13.44 -31.24 14.23
N VAL A 303 -14.54 -31.79 13.71
CA VAL A 303 -15.28 -32.89 14.35
C VAL A 303 -14.47 -34.18 14.49
N ARG A 304 -13.45 -34.37 13.65
CA ARG A 304 -12.60 -35.56 13.64
C ARG A 304 -11.52 -35.49 14.71
N THR A 305 -10.91 -34.32 14.89
CA THR A 305 -9.72 -34.15 15.75
C THR A 305 -10.00 -33.41 17.06
N GLY A 306 -11.13 -32.71 17.15
CA GLY A 306 -11.48 -31.88 18.30
C GLY A 306 -10.71 -30.56 18.38
N TYR A 307 -9.91 -30.21 17.36
CA TYR A 307 -9.12 -28.99 17.36
C TYR A 307 -9.77 -27.83 16.61
N PRO A 308 -9.45 -26.57 16.97
CA PRO A 308 -10.04 -25.40 16.32
C PRO A 308 -9.66 -25.27 14.84
N VAL A 309 -10.68 -24.96 14.02
CA VAL A 309 -10.55 -24.56 12.62
C VAL A 309 -10.32 -23.04 12.54
N ALA A 310 -9.43 -22.63 11.65
CA ALA A 310 -9.16 -21.23 11.35
C ALA A 310 -10.29 -20.61 10.52
N THR A 311 -10.27 -19.29 10.34
CA THR A 311 -11.27 -18.61 9.50
C THR A 311 -11.10 -18.98 8.02
N GLN A 312 -12.20 -18.99 7.27
CA GLN A 312 -12.18 -19.32 5.85
C GLN A 312 -11.21 -18.46 5.04
N ASN A 313 -11.13 -17.16 5.32
CA ASN A 313 -10.16 -16.26 4.68
C ASN A 313 -8.71 -16.69 4.94
N SER A 314 -8.38 -17.09 6.18
CA SER A 314 -7.04 -17.55 6.52
C SER A 314 -6.68 -18.87 5.81
N ILE A 315 -7.65 -19.77 5.67
CA ILE A 315 -7.51 -21.03 4.93
C ILE A 315 -7.29 -20.74 3.44
N ASN A 316 -8.11 -19.88 2.84
CA ASN A 316 -8.02 -19.54 1.42
C ASN A 316 -6.68 -18.89 1.07
N ASN A 317 -6.17 -18.00 1.94
CA ASN A 317 -4.85 -17.38 1.74
C ASN A 317 -3.72 -18.43 1.72
N THR A 318 -3.75 -19.42 2.62
CA THR A 318 -2.74 -20.50 2.62
C THR A 318 -2.90 -21.44 1.42
N LYS A 319 -4.12 -21.71 0.96
CA LYS A 319 -4.35 -22.48 -0.28
C LYS A 319 -3.75 -21.78 -1.49
N GLN A 320 -3.94 -20.46 -1.58
CA GLN A 320 -3.36 -19.68 -2.68
C GLN A 320 -1.83 -19.73 -2.62
N ALA A 321 -1.23 -19.49 -1.45
CA ALA A 321 0.22 -19.58 -1.27
C ALA A 321 0.77 -20.98 -1.64
N LEU A 322 0.08 -22.06 -1.25
CA LEU A 322 0.46 -23.43 -1.62
C LEU A 322 0.36 -23.66 -3.13
N THR A 323 -0.67 -23.12 -3.78
CA THR A 323 -0.83 -23.19 -5.24
C THR A 323 0.30 -22.48 -5.96
N ASP A 324 0.66 -21.28 -5.48
CA ASP A 324 1.75 -20.48 -6.04
C ASP A 324 3.11 -21.15 -5.83
N SER A 325 3.34 -21.72 -4.64
CA SER A 325 4.53 -22.52 -4.32
C SER A 325 4.64 -23.73 -5.25
N THR A 326 3.60 -24.56 -5.35
CA THR A 326 3.59 -25.76 -6.20
C THR A 326 3.87 -25.44 -7.67
N LYS A 327 3.41 -24.27 -8.15
CA LYS A 327 3.60 -23.85 -9.54
C LYS A 327 5.00 -23.28 -9.81
N ASN A 328 5.55 -22.52 -8.87
CA ASN A 328 6.72 -21.67 -9.12
C ASN A 328 7.99 -22.14 -8.39
N ASN A 329 7.88 -23.02 -7.39
CA ASN A 329 8.99 -23.50 -6.58
C ASN A 329 9.81 -24.55 -7.35
N THR A 330 10.66 -24.06 -8.27
CA THR A 330 11.57 -24.90 -9.06
C THR A 330 13.02 -24.59 -8.70
N PHE A 331 13.87 -25.62 -8.72
CA PHE A 331 15.30 -25.46 -8.44
C PHE A 331 16.16 -26.32 -9.37
N ASP A 332 17.06 -25.66 -10.10
CA ASP A 332 18.03 -26.32 -10.98
C ASP A 332 19.41 -26.34 -10.30
N LYS A 333 19.83 -27.54 -9.89
CA LYS A 333 21.10 -27.77 -9.21
C LYS A 333 22.30 -27.46 -10.11
N ASN A 334 22.25 -27.78 -11.40
CA ASN A 334 23.36 -27.54 -12.32
C ASN A 334 23.56 -26.04 -12.54
N LYS A 335 22.46 -25.32 -12.75
CA LYS A 335 22.47 -23.86 -12.84
C LYS A 335 22.96 -23.22 -11.54
N ALA A 336 22.52 -23.72 -10.38
CA ALA A 336 22.96 -23.25 -9.08
C ALA A 336 24.49 -23.43 -8.89
N LEU A 337 25.04 -24.60 -9.23
CA LEU A 337 26.50 -24.82 -9.18
C LEU A 337 27.26 -23.91 -10.15
N SER A 338 26.73 -23.69 -11.35
CA SER A 338 27.33 -22.76 -12.31
C SER A 338 27.39 -21.33 -11.75
N ILE A 339 26.29 -20.85 -11.16
CA ILE A 339 26.23 -19.52 -10.54
C ILE A 339 27.23 -19.44 -9.38
N ALA A 340 27.24 -20.43 -8.49
CA ALA A 340 28.16 -20.48 -7.35
C ALA A 340 29.63 -20.41 -7.78
N ARG A 341 30.03 -21.18 -8.80
CA ARG A 341 31.41 -21.18 -9.33
C ARG A 341 31.81 -19.88 -10.03
N SER A 342 30.87 -19.22 -10.69
CA SER A 342 31.13 -17.96 -11.40
C SER A 342 31.11 -16.71 -10.52
N SER A 343 30.72 -16.88 -9.24
CA SER A 343 30.58 -15.74 -8.32
C SER A 343 31.94 -15.22 -7.89
N VAL A 344 32.02 -13.91 -7.59
CA VAL A 344 33.28 -13.27 -7.18
C VAL A 344 33.62 -13.49 -5.71
N ASN A 345 32.69 -14.04 -4.93
CA ASN A 345 32.84 -14.31 -3.50
C ASN A 345 31.89 -15.43 -3.04
N LYS A 346 32.03 -15.84 -1.79
CA LYS A 346 31.24 -16.91 -1.16
C LYS A 346 29.73 -16.69 -1.16
N ASN A 347 29.24 -15.45 -1.29
CA ASN A 347 27.80 -15.18 -1.25
C ASN A 347 27.04 -15.86 -2.39
N GLY A 348 27.67 -16.12 -3.53
CA GLY A 348 27.06 -16.89 -4.60
C GLY A 348 26.66 -18.29 -4.17
N ALA A 349 27.58 -19.00 -3.53
CA ALA A 349 27.35 -20.35 -3.01
C ALA A 349 26.38 -20.36 -1.83
N LEU A 350 26.54 -19.44 -0.86
CA LEU A 350 25.64 -19.32 0.30
C LEU A 350 24.20 -18.97 -0.12
N ASN A 351 24.02 -18.10 -1.10
CA ASN A 351 22.69 -17.76 -1.63
C ASN A 351 22.03 -18.97 -2.31
N MET A 352 22.79 -19.75 -3.10
CA MET A 352 22.25 -20.97 -3.73
C MET A 352 21.88 -22.03 -2.69
N LEU A 353 22.64 -22.13 -1.59
CA LEU A 353 22.35 -23.03 -0.48
C LEU A 353 21.04 -22.62 0.23
N GLU A 354 20.86 -21.33 0.51
CA GLU A 354 19.62 -20.80 1.08
C GLU A 354 18.41 -21.01 0.15
N ARG A 355 18.57 -20.80 -1.16
CA ARG A 355 17.51 -21.05 -2.15
C ARG A 355 17.15 -22.53 -2.24
N TYR A 356 18.12 -23.43 -2.15
CA TYR A 356 17.87 -24.86 -2.13
C TYR A 356 17.12 -25.29 -0.86
N ARG A 357 17.50 -24.74 0.29
CA ARG A 357 16.78 -24.94 1.55
C ARG A 357 15.33 -24.50 1.44
N PHE A 358 15.08 -23.31 0.90
CA PHE A 358 13.73 -22.80 0.67
C PHE A 358 12.93 -23.72 -0.26
N PHE A 359 13.55 -24.18 -1.35
CA PHE A 359 12.93 -25.11 -2.29
C PHE A 359 12.45 -26.41 -1.61
N LEU A 360 13.25 -26.98 -0.70
CA LEU A 360 12.89 -28.19 0.06
C LEU A 360 11.81 -27.93 1.14
N TYR A 361 11.75 -26.71 1.65
CA TYR A 361 10.95 -26.33 2.81
C TYR A 361 9.53 -25.89 2.46
N ASP A 362 9.38 -25.01 1.47
CA ASP A 362 8.21 -24.15 1.29
C ASP A 362 6.89 -24.92 1.14
N GLU A 363 6.84 -25.87 0.20
CA GLU A 363 5.60 -26.63 -0.08
C GLU A 363 5.16 -27.48 1.13
N THR A 364 6.09 -28.20 1.76
CA THR A 364 5.80 -29.05 2.92
C THR A 364 5.37 -28.22 4.12
N PHE A 365 5.99 -27.04 4.32
CA PHE A 365 5.62 -26.14 5.40
C PHE A 365 4.20 -25.61 5.22
N LEU A 366 3.85 -25.20 3.99
CA LEU A 366 2.51 -24.71 3.65
C LEU A 366 1.44 -25.80 3.77
N LYS A 367 1.75 -27.07 3.44
CA LYS A 367 0.86 -28.21 3.72
C LYS A 367 0.64 -28.39 5.22
N GLY A 368 1.68 -28.27 6.04
CA GLY A 368 1.57 -28.33 7.50
C GLY A 368 0.73 -27.19 8.09
N GLU A 369 0.95 -25.95 7.61
CA GLU A 369 0.12 -24.79 7.97
C GLU A 369 -1.36 -24.99 7.59
N LEU A 370 -1.62 -25.56 6.42
CA LEU A 370 -2.97 -25.84 5.97
C LEU A 370 -3.65 -26.89 6.86
N ALA A 371 -2.96 -27.99 7.17
CA ALA A 371 -3.43 -29.01 8.10
C ALA A 371 -3.71 -28.41 9.50
N TYR A 372 -2.81 -27.58 10.02
CA TYR A 372 -3.00 -26.88 11.29
C TYR A 372 -4.26 -26.01 11.29
N LYS A 373 -4.49 -25.27 10.20
CA LYS A 373 -5.64 -24.39 10.03
C LYS A 373 -6.96 -25.16 9.89
N TYR A 374 -6.93 -26.38 9.37
CA TYR A 374 -8.09 -27.27 9.39
C TYR A 374 -8.32 -27.96 10.73
N GLY A 375 -7.43 -27.79 11.70
CA GLY A 375 -7.47 -28.54 12.96
C GLY A 375 -6.92 -29.96 12.84
N ASP A 376 -6.28 -30.33 11.73
CA ASP A 376 -5.64 -31.63 11.54
C ASP A 376 -4.20 -31.62 12.11
N TRP A 377 -4.09 -31.40 13.42
CA TRP A 377 -2.82 -31.11 14.09
C TRP A 377 -1.82 -32.26 14.04
N ASP A 378 -2.26 -33.52 14.01
CA ASP A 378 -1.35 -34.66 13.88
C ASP A 378 -0.67 -34.69 12.50
N GLU A 379 -1.40 -34.29 11.44
CA GLU A 379 -0.82 -34.18 10.10
C GLU A 379 0.11 -32.96 10.01
N ALA A 380 -0.27 -31.85 10.65
CA ALA A 380 0.60 -30.68 10.75
C ALA A 380 1.92 -31.02 11.47
N GLU A 381 1.85 -31.73 12.59
CA GLU A 381 3.01 -32.22 13.34
C GLU A 381 3.91 -33.07 12.45
N LYS A 382 3.34 -34.09 11.81
CA LYS A 382 4.07 -35.01 10.95
C LYS A 382 4.81 -34.28 9.82
N LEU A 383 4.16 -33.32 9.15
CA LEU A 383 4.77 -32.56 8.08
C LEU A 383 5.88 -31.64 8.61
N TRP A 384 5.61 -30.89 9.68
CA TRP A 384 6.57 -29.96 10.25
C TRP A 384 7.79 -30.63 10.86
N LEU A 385 7.65 -31.79 11.50
CA LEU A 385 8.80 -32.54 12.04
C LEU A 385 9.83 -32.89 10.96
N THR A 386 9.41 -33.10 9.70
CA THR A 386 10.34 -33.36 8.57
C THR A 386 11.17 -32.16 8.13
N LEU A 387 10.89 -30.97 8.67
CA LEU A 387 11.53 -29.71 8.28
C LEU A 387 12.41 -29.12 9.38
N VAL A 388 12.48 -29.77 10.54
CA VAL A 388 13.18 -29.22 11.72
C VAL A 388 14.66 -28.98 11.43
N GLU A 389 15.36 -29.85 10.71
CA GLU A 389 16.79 -29.64 10.41
C GLU A 389 17.02 -28.55 9.35
N LEU A 390 16.03 -28.31 8.47
CA LEU A 390 16.11 -27.25 7.45
C LEU A 390 15.83 -25.87 8.02
N SER A 391 14.81 -25.73 8.87
CA SER A 391 14.38 -24.43 9.40
C SER A 391 13.87 -24.56 10.83
N PRO A 392 14.76 -24.86 11.80
CA PRO A 392 14.36 -25.17 13.17
C PRO A 392 13.66 -23.99 13.85
N THR A 393 14.08 -22.75 13.60
CA THR A 393 13.51 -21.56 14.27
C THR A 393 12.01 -21.41 14.01
N GLN A 394 11.60 -21.44 12.73
CA GLN A 394 10.19 -21.27 12.35
C GLN A 394 9.34 -22.49 12.70
N VAL A 395 9.88 -23.69 12.43
CA VAL A 395 9.16 -24.96 12.62
C VAL A 395 8.94 -25.26 14.11
N CYS A 396 9.98 -25.15 14.94
CA CYS A 396 9.87 -25.43 16.38
C CYS A 396 8.97 -24.42 17.09
N GLU A 397 8.94 -23.16 16.65
CA GLU A 397 7.96 -22.18 17.16
C GLU A 397 6.52 -22.64 16.93
N LYS A 398 6.19 -23.12 15.72
CA LYS A 398 4.84 -23.60 15.39
C LYS A 398 4.46 -24.83 16.21
N LEU A 399 5.35 -25.83 16.25
CA LEU A 399 5.16 -27.04 17.04
C LEU A 399 4.98 -26.70 18.52
N SER A 400 5.81 -25.80 19.07
CA SER A 400 5.72 -25.41 20.47
C SER A 400 4.38 -24.76 20.84
N ILE A 401 3.79 -23.94 19.95
CA ILE A 401 2.45 -23.36 20.14
C ILE A 401 1.38 -24.46 20.15
N MET A 402 1.50 -25.44 19.26
CA MET A 402 0.56 -26.55 19.13
C MET A 402 0.62 -27.47 20.35
N TYR A 403 1.81 -27.91 20.75
CA TYR A 403 2.04 -28.75 21.93
C TYR A 403 1.52 -28.12 23.22
N ARG A 404 1.77 -26.82 23.41
CA ARG A 404 1.21 -26.07 24.54
C ARG A 404 -0.31 -26.15 24.63
N LYS A 405 -1.01 -26.12 23.49
CA LYS A 405 -2.48 -26.23 23.43
C LYS A 405 -2.97 -27.66 23.65
N GLN A 406 -2.19 -28.66 23.23
CA GLN A 406 -2.46 -30.08 23.46
C GLN A 406 -2.12 -30.52 24.90
N LYS A 407 -1.53 -29.64 25.71
CA LYS A 407 -0.96 -29.94 27.04
C LYS A 407 0.24 -30.88 27.01
N ARG A 408 0.96 -30.92 25.90
CA ARG A 408 2.22 -31.67 25.72
C ARG A 408 3.40 -30.76 26.09
N TYR A 409 3.53 -30.43 27.36
CA TYR A 409 4.48 -29.42 27.84
C TYR A 409 5.93 -29.92 27.85
N SER A 410 6.19 -31.20 28.16
CA SER A 410 7.54 -31.73 28.05
C SER A 410 7.99 -31.80 26.58
N ASP A 411 7.09 -32.17 25.68
CA ASP A 411 7.31 -32.12 24.22
C ASP A 411 7.56 -30.67 23.72
N GLU A 412 6.84 -29.68 24.25
CA GLU A 412 7.10 -28.25 23.99
C GLU A 412 8.53 -27.84 24.39
N VAL A 413 8.99 -28.25 25.58
CA VAL A 413 10.36 -27.96 26.03
C VAL A 413 11.38 -28.68 25.15
N TYR A 414 11.15 -29.96 24.85
CA TYR A 414 12.05 -30.78 24.05
C TYR A 414 12.25 -30.20 22.64
N ILE A 415 11.18 -29.82 21.94
CA ILE A 415 11.28 -29.33 20.57
C ILE A 415 11.98 -27.97 20.48
N LEU A 416 11.79 -27.11 21.49
CA LEU A 416 12.46 -25.81 21.56
C LEU A 416 13.96 -25.98 21.82
N GLN A 417 14.33 -26.84 22.76
CA GLN A 417 15.73 -27.15 23.05
C GLN A 417 16.43 -27.76 21.82
N ASN A 418 15.83 -28.78 21.21
CA ASN A 418 16.38 -29.39 19.99
C ASN A 418 16.50 -28.39 18.85
N GLY A 419 15.52 -27.51 18.66
CA GLY A 419 15.60 -26.46 17.63
C GLY A 419 16.79 -25.52 17.83
N ILE A 420 17.08 -25.14 19.07
CA ILE A 420 18.25 -24.31 19.41
C ILE A 420 19.55 -25.05 19.10
N ASP A 421 19.66 -26.30 19.55
CA ASP A 421 20.87 -27.10 19.40
C ASP A 421 21.15 -27.43 17.93
N LEU A 422 20.11 -27.84 17.17
CA LEU A 422 20.23 -28.12 15.74
C LEU A 422 20.61 -26.90 14.91
N TRP A 423 20.14 -25.71 15.27
CA TRP A 423 20.43 -24.51 14.48
C TRP A 423 21.88 -24.03 14.62
N LYS A 424 22.47 -24.19 15.82
CA LYS A 424 23.86 -23.80 16.07
C LYS A 424 24.83 -24.50 15.12
N ASP A 425 24.60 -25.78 14.87
CA ASP A 425 25.46 -26.63 14.02
C ASP A 425 24.86 -26.89 12.63
N SER A 426 23.79 -26.18 12.25
CA SER A 426 23.11 -26.43 10.98
C SER A 426 23.97 -26.00 9.81
N ILE A 427 24.16 -26.91 8.85
CA ILE A 427 24.76 -26.61 7.54
C ILE A 427 23.99 -25.54 6.75
N PHE A 428 22.74 -25.26 7.14
CA PHE A 428 21.90 -24.24 6.53
C PHE A 428 21.88 -22.91 7.30
N ASN A 429 22.60 -22.80 8.42
CA ASN A 429 22.78 -21.56 9.17
C ASN A 429 23.90 -20.67 8.56
N VAL A 430 23.82 -20.46 7.25
CA VAL A 430 24.88 -19.83 6.43
C VAL A 430 25.12 -18.35 6.70
N TYR A 431 24.18 -17.69 7.37
CA TYR A 431 24.24 -16.26 7.69
C TYR A 431 24.25 -15.99 9.21
N ASN A 432 24.59 -17.00 10.03
CA ASN A 432 24.63 -16.87 11.49
C ASN A 432 23.31 -16.34 12.08
N GLY A 433 22.18 -16.90 11.65
CA GLY A 433 20.85 -16.58 12.18
C GLY A 433 20.75 -16.87 13.68
N SER A 434 19.96 -16.07 14.39
CA SER A 434 19.77 -16.18 15.84
C SER A 434 18.71 -17.21 16.24
N THR A 435 18.83 -17.76 17.46
CA THR A 435 17.81 -18.59 18.13
C THR A 435 17.16 -17.90 19.34
N GLU A 436 17.43 -16.60 19.54
CA GLU A 436 17.00 -15.84 20.73
C GLU A 436 15.49 -15.98 21.02
N ASP A 437 14.65 -15.94 19.98
CA ASP A 437 13.20 -16.13 20.14
C ASP A 437 12.85 -17.51 20.69
N LEU A 438 13.54 -18.56 20.24
CA LEU A 438 13.37 -19.92 20.78
C LEU A 438 13.86 -20.00 22.23
N GLU A 439 14.98 -19.38 22.57
CA GLU A 439 15.54 -19.37 23.93
C GLU A 439 14.60 -18.67 24.92
N VAL A 440 14.05 -17.52 24.54
CA VAL A 440 13.03 -16.79 25.31
C VAL A 440 11.79 -17.66 25.52
N ARG A 441 11.36 -18.37 24.48
CA ARG A 441 10.19 -19.25 24.53
C ARG A 441 10.47 -20.49 25.36
N LEU A 442 11.65 -21.08 25.26
CA LEU A 442 12.11 -22.23 26.05
C LEU A 442 12.08 -21.90 27.53
N LYS A 443 12.65 -20.75 27.95
CA LYS A 443 12.62 -20.32 29.36
C LYS A 443 11.19 -20.26 29.91
N LYS A 444 10.25 -19.72 29.12
CA LYS A 444 8.82 -19.66 29.48
C LYS A 444 8.17 -21.04 29.50
N ALA A 445 8.48 -21.89 28.52
CA ALA A 445 7.96 -23.26 28.42
C ALA A 445 8.43 -24.12 29.61
N SER A 446 9.73 -24.12 29.92
CA SER A 446 10.31 -24.85 31.05
C SER A 446 9.71 -24.43 32.38
N THR A 447 9.59 -23.12 32.62
CA THR A 447 8.95 -22.59 33.85
C THR A 447 7.48 -22.99 33.95
N PHE A 448 6.79 -23.11 32.81
CA PHE A 448 5.40 -23.53 32.82
C PHE A 448 5.26 -25.03 33.03
N TYR A 449 6.10 -25.83 32.39
CA TYR A 449 6.11 -27.28 32.53
C TYR A 449 6.32 -27.69 33.99
N THR A 450 7.30 -27.10 34.69
CA THR A 450 7.55 -27.40 36.11
C THR A 450 6.33 -27.16 37.01
N LYS A 451 5.48 -26.20 36.66
CA LYS A 451 4.23 -25.90 37.40
C LYS A 451 3.05 -26.79 37.01
N HIS A 452 3.12 -27.48 35.88
CA HIS A 452 2.00 -28.20 35.27
C HIS A 452 2.32 -29.67 34.94
N THR A 453 3.38 -30.23 35.53
CA THR A 453 3.85 -31.61 35.31
C THR A 453 2.73 -32.65 35.46
N ALA A 454 1.90 -32.52 36.49
CA ALA A 454 0.77 -33.43 36.73
C ALA A 454 -0.33 -33.41 35.65
N SER A 455 -0.34 -32.40 34.79
CA SER A 455 -1.32 -32.25 33.69
C SER A 455 -0.72 -32.41 32.30
N ASP A 456 0.55 -32.81 32.24
CA ASP A 456 1.28 -33.06 31.01
C ASP A 456 0.70 -34.29 30.28
N LYS A 457 0.61 -34.17 28.95
CA LYS A 457 0.08 -35.20 28.05
C LYS A 457 1.06 -35.56 26.94
N SER A 458 2.35 -35.28 27.14
CA SER A 458 3.38 -35.51 26.14
C SER A 458 3.49 -36.99 25.80
N THR A 459 3.75 -37.28 24.53
CA THR A 459 3.85 -38.65 24.00
C THR A 459 5.26 -38.98 23.51
N GLY A 460 6.18 -38.01 23.61
CA GLY A 460 7.48 -38.08 22.98
C GLY A 460 7.43 -37.60 21.54
N ILE A 461 8.58 -37.15 21.04
CA ILE A 461 8.78 -36.65 19.69
C ILE A 461 9.93 -37.42 19.06
N THR A 462 9.77 -37.82 17.80
CA THR A 462 10.87 -38.32 16.98
C THR A 462 11.04 -37.38 15.79
N ILE A 463 12.21 -36.75 15.69
CA ILE A 463 12.55 -35.86 14.57
C ILE A 463 13.16 -36.74 13.47
N PRO A 464 12.49 -36.91 12.32
CA PRO A 464 13.05 -37.68 11.22
C PRO A 464 14.17 -36.89 10.52
N ASN A 465 15.18 -37.59 10.02
CA ASN A 465 16.23 -36.98 9.20
C ASN A 465 15.61 -36.38 7.93
N THR A 466 16.02 -35.15 7.62
CA THR A 466 15.55 -34.43 6.44
C THR A 466 16.22 -34.98 5.20
N LYS A 467 15.44 -35.29 4.17
CA LYS A 467 15.97 -35.74 2.88
C LYS A 467 16.40 -34.55 2.03
N TYR A 468 17.69 -34.42 1.79
CA TYR A 468 18.27 -33.51 0.82
C TYR A 468 19.49 -34.15 0.14
N ASP A 469 20.00 -33.47 -0.88
CA ASP A 469 21.16 -33.95 -1.66
C ASP A 469 22.44 -33.51 -0.97
N TYR A 470 23.01 -34.42 -0.18
CA TYR A 470 24.19 -34.14 0.63
C TYR A 470 25.39 -33.73 -0.24
N GLN A 471 25.62 -34.43 -1.35
CA GLN A 471 26.75 -34.13 -2.25
C GLN A 471 26.62 -32.72 -2.84
N PHE A 472 25.42 -32.34 -3.27
CA PHE A 472 25.16 -30.99 -3.79
C PHE A 472 25.41 -29.91 -2.71
N VAL A 473 24.89 -30.11 -1.50
CA VAL A 473 25.06 -29.16 -0.39
C VAL A 473 26.52 -29.03 0.02
N THR A 474 27.23 -30.16 0.21
CA THR A 474 28.67 -30.15 0.52
C THR A 474 29.49 -29.47 -0.56
N THR A 475 29.11 -29.62 -1.84
CA THR A 475 29.77 -28.92 -2.95
C THR A 475 29.60 -27.40 -2.83
N LEU A 476 28.39 -26.92 -2.52
CA LEU A 476 28.16 -25.48 -2.32
C LEU A 476 28.94 -24.94 -1.10
N ILE A 477 29.00 -25.70 -0.01
CA ILE A 477 29.77 -25.30 1.18
C ILE A 477 31.26 -25.22 0.84
N SER A 478 31.81 -26.22 0.16
CA SER A 478 33.22 -26.22 -0.26
C SER A 478 33.56 -25.04 -1.17
N LEU A 479 32.66 -24.67 -2.08
CA LEU A 479 32.82 -23.47 -2.91
C LEU A 479 32.73 -22.17 -2.10
N ALA A 480 31.98 -22.14 -1.00
CA ALA A 480 31.93 -20.98 -0.12
C ALA A 480 33.22 -20.83 0.70
N THR A 481 33.75 -21.93 1.23
CA THR A 481 34.96 -21.94 2.06
C THR A 481 36.23 -21.66 1.28
N SER A 482 36.28 -21.98 -0.03
CA SER A 482 37.47 -21.68 -0.87
C SER A 482 37.73 -20.19 -1.09
N TYR A 483 36.85 -19.29 -0.64
CA TYR A 483 37.09 -17.84 -0.63
C TYR A 483 37.59 -17.32 0.72
N ASP A 484 37.61 -18.17 1.75
CA ASP A 484 38.13 -17.83 3.07
C ASP A 484 39.61 -18.31 3.25
N GLU A 485 40.13 -19.06 2.26
CA GLU A 485 41.56 -19.40 2.05
C GLU A 485 42.21 -18.44 1.05
#